data_AF-A0A1G8QWL3-F1
#
_entry.id   AF-A0A1G8QWL3-F1
#
_cell.length_a   1.000
_cell.length_b   1.000
_cell.length_c   1.000
_cell.angle_alpha   90.00
_cell.angle_beta   90.00
_cell.angle_gamma   90.00
#
_symmetry.space_group_name_H-M   'P 1'
#
loop_
_entity.id
_entity.type
_entity.pdbx_description
1 polymer ?
#
loop_
_entity_poly.entity_id
_entity_poly.type
_entity_poly.pdbx_seq_one_letter_code
_entity_poly.pdbx_strand_id
1 'polypeptide(L)'
;MKFEWGDLSIFLPPLPVTIIAIVVILILVKWSKELETGRYKVFLYFFISTYITPIYQHSTEEGMFKLLFPFGFLLILIYMRNGKRNHPAKTKASILGFCIAIYQMISFYTGLGF
;
A
#
# COMPACT_ATOMS: atom_id res chain seq x y z
N MET A 1 -10.93 3.16 18.03
CA MET A 1 -11.22 3.90 19.29
C MET A 1 -11.33 5.37 18.93
N LYS A 2 -12.35 6.08 19.43
CA LYS A 2 -12.53 7.51 19.17
C LYS A 2 -11.87 8.29 20.31
N PHE A 3 -10.90 9.14 19.98
CA PHE A 3 -10.35 10.11 20.92
C PHE A 3 -10.90 11.49 20.56
N GLU A 4 -11.61 12.11 21.48
CA GLU A 4 -12.17 13.45 21.33
C GLU A 4 -11.32 14.43 22.12
N TRP A 5 -10.86 15.48 21.46
CA TRP A 5 -10.13 16.61 22.06
C TRP A 5 -10.79 17.91 21.59
N GLY A 6 -11.76 18.40 22.37
CA GLY A 6 -12.62 19.51 21.93
C GLY A 6 -13.39 19.14 20.66
N ASP A 7 -13.32 19.97 19.61
CA ASP A 7 -13.94 19.72 18.30
C ASP A 7 -13.14 18.76 17.39
N LEU A 8 -11.94 18.33 17.80
CA LEU A 8 -11.12 17.40 17.03
C LEU A 8 -11.38 15.96 17.48
N SER A 9 -11.95 15.15 16.58
CA SER A 9 -12.07 13.71 16.78
C SER A 9 -11.03 12.95 15.95
N ILE A 10 -10.15 12.21 16.63
CA ILE A 10 -9.20 11.30 15.99
C ILE A 10 -9.75 9.88 16.09
N PHE A 11 -9.99 9.26 14.94
CA PHE A 11 -10.40 7.87 14.87
C PHE A 11 -9.16 6.99 14.70
N LEU A 12 -8.75 6.33 15.79
CA LEU A 12 -7.66 5.36 15.68
C LEU A 12 -8.19 4.07 15.06
N PRO A 13 -7.50 3.56 14.03
CA PRO A 13 -7.82 2.26 13.45
C PRO A 13 -7.64 1.15 14.49
N PRO A 14 -8.21 -0.04 14.25
CA PRO A 14 -8.07 -1.16 15.16
C PRO A 14 -6.61 -1.45 15.53
N LEU A 15 -6.37 -1.89 16.77
CA LEU A 15 -5.02 -2.18 17.28
C LEU A 15 -4.21 -3.10 16.35
N PRO A 16 -4.78 -4.18 15.75
CA PRO A 16 -4.04 -5.02 14.81
C PRO A 16 -3.52 -4.25 13.59
N VAL A 17 -4.34 -3.36 13.02
CA VAL A 17 -3.96 -2.52 11.87
C VAL A 17 -2.84 -1.57 12.25
N THR A 18 -2.92 -0.97 13.44
CA THR A 18 -1.90 -0.08 13.96
C THR A 18 -0.55 -0.79 14.14
N ILE A 19 -0.55 -2.00 14.70
CA ILE A 19 0.67 -2.82 14.88
C ILE A 19 1.29 -3.16 13.53
N ILE A 20 0.50 -3.60 12.56
CA ILE A 20 0.99 -3.92 11.21
C ILE A 20 1.60 -2.67 10.56
N ALA A 21 0.95 -1.52 10.66
CA ALA A 21 1.45 -0.26 10.13
C ALA A 21 2.82 0.10 10.73
N ILE A 22 2.98 -0.02 12.06
CA ILE A 22 4.27 0.21 12.74
C ILE A 22 5.35 -0.74 12.21
N VAL A 23 5.05 -2.03 12.09
CA VAL A 23 5.99 -3.03 11.56
C VAL A 23 6.43 -2.69 10.13
N VAL A 24 5.48 -2.32 9.26
CA VAL A 24 5.76 -1.90 7.88
C VAL A 24 6.68 -0.67 7.88
N ILE A 25 6.40 0.34 8.70
CA ILE A 25 7.23 1.55 8.81
C ILE A 25 8.66 1.20 9.26
N LEU A 26 8.82 0.36 10.28
CA LEU A 26 10.15 -0.05 10.78
C LEU A 26 10.95 -0.79 9.69
N ILE A 27 10.30 -1.66 8.93
CA ILE A 27 10.91 -2.38 7.81
C ILE A 27 11.35 -1.40 6.71
N LEU A 28 10.49 -0.46 6.33
CA LEU A 28 10.81 0.56 5.32
C LEU A 28 11.96 1.46 5.76
N VAL A 29 11.98 1.89 7.03
CA VAL A 29 13.10 2.65 7.60
C VAL A 29 14.39 1.85 7.52
N LYS A 30 14.38 0.56 7.87
CA LYS A 30 15.55 -0.31 7.76
C LYS A 30 16.06 -0.40 6.32
N TRP A 31 15.19 -0.67 5.35
CA TRP A 31 15.58 -0.74 3.93
C TRP A 31 16.01 0.60 3.35
N SER A 32 15.46 1.71 3.83
CA SER A 32 15.88 3.06 3.41
C SER A 32 17.34 3.36 3.75
N LYS A 33 17.85 2.79 4.85
CA LYS A 33 19.25 2.93 5.27
C LYS A 33 20.22 2.14 4.38
N GLU A 34 19.75 1.13 3.64
CA GLU A 34 20.57 0.37 2.66
C GLU A 34 20.96 1.23 1.44
N LEU A 35 20.33 2.40 1.24
CA LEU A 35 20.66 3.32 0.15
C LEU A 35 21.58 4.44 0.63
N GLU A 36 22.73 4.56 -0.04
CA GLU A 36 23.68 5.66 0.17
C GLU A 36 23.07 7.01 -0.24
N THR A 37 22.31 7.05 -1.33
CA THR A 37 21.63 8.26 -1.82
C THR A 37 20.15 8.01 -2.12
N GLY A 38 19.30 9.00 -1.80
CA GLY A 38 17.87 8.95 -2.13
C GLY A 38 17.05 7.96 -1.29
N ARG A 39 17.25 7.93 0.04
CA ARG A 39 16.54 7.05 0.99
C ARG A 39 15.02 7.14 0.90
N TYR A 40 14.48 8.33 0.61
CA TYR A 40 13.05 8.56 0.41
C TYR A 40 12.45 7.75 -0.75
N LYS A 41 13.28 7.32 -1.72
CA LYS A 41 12.81 6.54 -2.87
C LYS A 41 12.24 5.19 -2.44
N VAL A 42 12.69 4.60 -1.34
CA VAL A 42 12.10 3.35 -0.81
C VAL A 42 10.64 3.55 -0.47
N PHE A 43 10.31 4.65 0.20
CA PHE A 43 8.95 5.02 0.55
C PHE A 43 8.12 5.30 -0.70
N LEU A 44 8.66 6.02 -1.68
CA LEU A 44 7.94 6.27 -2.94
C LEU A 44 7.60 4.98 -3.69
N TYR A 45 8.55 4.05 -3.81
CA TYR A 45 8.31 2.76 -4.45
C TYR A 45 7.26 1.95 -3.71
N PHE A 46 7.30 1.97 -2.38
CA PHE A 46 6.27 1.35 -1.55
C PHE A 46 4.89 1.99 -1.79
N PHE A 47 4.76 3.31 -1.63
CA PHE A 47 3.48 4.01 -1.74
C PHE A 47 2.87 3.86 -3.13
N ILE A 48 3.67 4.05 -4.18
CA ILE A 48 3.18 3.84 -5.55
C ILE A 48 2.73 2.39 -5.72
N SER A 49 3.49 1.40 -5.25
CA SER A 49 3.07 -0.01 -5.34
C SER A 49 1.80 -0.37 -4.58
N THR A 50 1.44 0.38 -3.52
CA THR A 50 0.17 0.16 -2.79
C THR A 50 -1.06 0.66 -3.56
N TYR A 51 -0.89 1.42 -4.64
CA TYR A 51 -2.00 2.02 -5.37
C TYR A 51 -2.82 0.98 -6.15
N ILE A 52 -4.12 0.97 -5.89
CA ILE A 52 -5.12 0.14 -6.55
C ILE A 52 -6.15 1.06 -7.18
N THR A 53 -6.62 0.71 -8.37
CA THR A 53 -7.71 1.42 -9.05
C THR A 53 -8.76 0.43 -9.56
N PRO A 54 -10.05 0.78 -9.57
CA PRO A 54 -11.03 0.01 -10.33
C PRO A 54 -10.72 0.14 -11.83
N ILE A 55 -10.67 -0.99 -12.53
CA ILE A 55 -10.52 -1.06 -14.00
C ILE A 55 -11.85 -1.35 -14.70
N TYR A 56 -12.83 -1.84 -13.93
CA TYR A 56 -14.20 -2.05 -14.38
C TYR A 56 -15.14 -1.77 -13.22
N GLN A 57 -16.26 -1.13 -13.50
CA GLN A 57 -17.31 -0.88 -12.51
C GLN A 57 -18.65 -1.10 -13.19
N HIS A 58 -19.52 -1.85 -12.51
CA HIS A 58 -20.88 -2.11 -12.98
C HIS A 58 -21.84 -2.05 -11.81
N SER A 59 -22.93 -1.30 -11.98
CA SER A 59 -23.99 -1.20 -10.97
C SER A 59 -25.03 -2.26 -11.27
N THR A 60 -25.29 -3.13 -10.31
CA THR A 60 -26.38 -4.11 -10.33
C THR A 60 -27.44 -3.71 -9.31
N GLU A 61 -28.61 -4.36 -9.36
CA GLU A 61 -29.67 -4.17 -8.37
C GLU A 61 -29.24 -4.57 -6.95
N GLU A 62 -28.23 -5.45 -6.84
CA GLU A 62 -27.68 -5.94 -5.56
C GLU A 62 -26.51 -5.08 -5.03
N GLY A 63 -25.97 -4.15 -5.83
CA GLY A 63 -24.89 -3.27 -5.42
C GLY A 63 -23.93 -2.86 -6.53
N MET A 64 -22.77 -2.32 -6.15
CA MET A 64 -21.77 -1.84 -7.09
C MET A 64 -20.59 -2.82 -7.17
N PHE A 65 -20.51 -3.57 -8.26
CA PHE A 65 -19.34 -4.40 -8.54
C PHE A 65 -18.19 -3.53 -9.06
N LYS A 66 -17.00 -3.67 -8.46
CA LYS A 66 -15.76 -3.03 -8.91
C LYS A 66 -14.68 -4.08 -9.07
N LEU A 67 -14.12 -4.19 -10.28
CA LEU A 67 -12.92 -4.98 -10.52
C LEU A 67 -11.70 -4.12 -10.21
N LEU A 68 -11.10 -4.33 -9.05
CA LEU A 68 -9.87 -3.65 -8.62
C LEU A 68 -8.63 -4.24 -9.27
N PHE A 69 -7.66 -3.39 -9.60
CA PHE A 69 -6.37 -3.77 -10.17
C PHE A 69 -5.21 -3.01 -9.49
N PRO A 70 -4.11 -3.68 -9.12
CA PRO A 70 -2.96 -3.09 -8.43
C PRO A 70 -2.04 -2.34 -9.43
N PHE A 71 -2.59 -1.29 -10.05
CA PHE A 71 -1.96 -0.54 -11.13
C PHE A 71 -0.62 0.09 -10.71
N GLY A 72 -0.52 0.52 -9.45
CA GLY A 72 0.69 1.11 -8.93
C GLY A 72 1.90 0.17 -8.97
N PHE A 73 1.71 -1.10 -8.60
CA PHE A 73 2.77 -2.10 -8.69
C PHE A 73 3.16 -2.39 -10.15
N LEU A 74 2.17 -2.45 -11.06
CA LEU A 74 2.44 -2.64 -12.49
C LEU A 74 3.34 -1.53 -13.04
N LEU A 75 3.05 -0.26 -12.72
CA LEU A 75 3.88 0.88 -13.13
C LEU A 75 5.32 0.75 -12.61
N ILE A 76 5.48 0.39 -11.34
CA ILE A 76 6.80 0.21 -10.73
C ILE A 76 7.56 -0.96 -11.37
N LEU A 77 6.87 -2.06 -11.70
CA LEU A 77 7.46 -3.22 -12.38
C LEU A 77 7.99 -2.83 -13.77
N ILE A 78 7.20 -2.10 -14.56
CA ILE A 78 7.62 -1.59 -15.88
C ILE A 78 8.82 -0.64 -15.74
N TYR A 79 8.75 0.30 -14.78
CA TYR A 79 9.84 1.23 -14.51
C TYR A 79 11.14 0.50 -14.13
N MET A 80 11.05 -0.52 -13.27
CA MET A 80 12.18 -1.32 -12.80
C MET A 80 12.80 -2.16 -13.91
N ARG A 81 11.98 -2.71 -14.83
CA ARG A 81 12.45 -3.52 -15.95
C ARG A 81 13.24 -2.70 -16.98
N ASN A 82 12.89 -1.42 -17.15
CA ASN A 82 13.56 -0.53 -18.11
C ASN A 82 14.81 0.17 -17.54
N GLY A 83 15.02 0.10 -16.21
CA GLY A 83 16.15 0.73 -15.55
C GLY A 83 17.42 -0.13 -15.53
N LYS A 84 18.58 0.45 -15.89
CA LYS A 84 19.87 -0.26 -15.93
C LYS A 84 20.40 -0.74 -14.56
N ARG A 85 19.88 -0.22 -13.44
CA ARG A 85 20.39 -0.56 -12.10
C ARG A 85 19.31 -0.44 -11.05
N ASN A 86 18.69 -1.57 -10.73
CA ASN A 86 17.66 -1.61 -9.70
C ASN A 86 18.25 -2.02 -8.35
N HIS A 87 17.93 -1.28 -7.30
CA HIS A 87 18.48 -1.52 -5.96
C HIS A 87 17.59 -2.52 -5.21
N PRO A 88 18.14 -3.56 -4.56
CA PRO A 88 17.34 -4.56 -3.84
C PRO A 88 16.33 -3.97 -2.85
N ALA A 89 16.71 -2.92 -2.12
CA ALA A 89 15.81 -2.21 -1.20
C ALA A 89 14.54 -1.66 -1.87
N LYS A 90 14.65 -1.16 -3.11
CA LYS A 90 13.50 -0.63 -3.87
C LYS A 90 12.57 -1.78 -4.30
N THR A 91 13.14 -2.91 -4.72
CA THR A 91 12.40 -4.12 -5.06
C THR A 91 11.66 -4.71 -3.85
N LYS A 92 12.33 -4.79 -2.70
CA LYS A 92 11.71 -5.28 -1.45
C LYS A 92 10.52 -4.39 -1.06
N ALA A 93 10.70 -3.07 -1.10
CA ALA A 93 9.65 -2.11 -0.80
C ALA A 93 8.48 -2.18 -1.80
N SER A 94 8.74 -2.33 -3.09
CA SER A 94 7.68 -2.48 -4.09
C SER A 94 6.89 -3.77 -3.92
N ILE A 95 7.55 -4.88 -3.56
CA ILE A 95 6.88 -6.16 -3.27
C ILE A 95 6.02 -6.03 -2.01
N LEU A 96 6.53 -5.39 -0.96
CA LEU A 96 5.76 -5.15 0.26
C LEU A 96 4.49 -4.31 -0.03
N GLY A 97 4.62 -3.26 -0.84
CA GLY A 97 3.48 -2.46 -1.29
C GLY A 97 2.46 -3.28 -2.09
N PHE A 98 2.93 -4.20 -2.94
CA PHE A 98 2.05 -5.10 -3.68
C PHE A 98 1.31 -6.11 -2.80
N CYS A 99 1.98 -6.66 -1.78
CA CYS A 99 1.31 -7.53 -0.80
C CYS A 99 0.18 -6.79 -0.07
N ILE A 100 0.41 -5.53 0.30
CA ILE A 100 -0.63 -4.67 0.88
C ILE A 100 -1.74 -4.40 -0.12
N ALA A 101 -1.41 -4.19 -1.40
CA ALA A 101 -2.40 -3.98 -2.43
C ALA A 101 -3.32 -5.21 -2.62
N ILE A 102 -2.73 -6.41 -2.67
CA ILE A 102 -3.48 -7.67 -2.72
C ILE A 102 -4.38 -7.80 -1.49
N TYR A 103 -3.84 -7.53 -0.30
CA TYR A 103 -4.63 -7.59 0.93
C TYR A 103 -5.85 -6.66 0.88
N GLN A 104 -5.66 -5.39 0.48
CA GLN A 104 -6.77 -4.44 0.33
C GLN A 104 -7.80 -4.92 -0.70
N MET A 105 -7.36 -5.50 -1.82
CA MET A 105 -8.27 -6.08 -2.82
C MET A 105 -9.09 -7.23 -2.24
N ILE A 106 -8.45 -8.17 -1.52
CA ILE A 106 -9.13 -9.29 -0.89
C ILE A 106 -10.14 -8.79 0.16
N SER A 107 -9.74 -7.84 1.01
CA SER A 107 -10.63 -7.23 2.02
C SER A 107 -11.84 -6.55 1.38
N PHE A 108 -11.67 -5.90 0.22
CA PHE A 108 -12.77 -5.28 -0.51
C PHE A 108 -13.84 -6.30 -0.95
N TYR A 109 -13.44 -7.46 -1.49
CA TYR A 109 -14.40 -8.47 -1.97
C TYR A 109 -15.00 -9.36 -0.88
N THR A 110 -14.23 -9.63 0.17
CA THR A 110 -14.67 -10.50 1.27
C THR A 110 -15.50 -9.75 2.31
N GLY A 111 -15.53 -8.42 2.26
CA GLY A 111 -16.10 -7.60 3.32
C GLY A 111 -15.31 -7.65 4.63
N LEU A 112 -14.13 -8.28 4.65
CA LEU A 112 -13.20 -8.35 5.79
C LEU A 112 -12.45 -7.02 6.03
N GLY A 113 -13.11 -5.89 5.80
CA GLY A 113 -12.62 -4.59 6.22
C GLY A 113 -12.70 -4.50 7.75
N PHE A 114 -11.55 -4.37 8.42
CA PHE A 114 -11.47 -4.04 9.84
C PHE A 114 -11.94 -2.61 10.13
#